data_AF-A0A497C065-F1
#
_entry.id   AF-A0A497C065-F1
#
_cell.length_a   1.000
_cell.length_b   1.000
_cell.length_c   1.000
_cell.angle_alpha   90.00
_cell.angle_beta   90.00
_cell.angle_gamma   90.00
#
_symmetry.space_group_name_H-M   'P 1'
#
loop_
_entity.id
_entity.type
_entity.pdbx_description
1 polymer ?
#
loop_
_entity_poly.entity_id
_entity_poly.type
_entity_poly.pdbx_seq_one_letter_code
_entity_poly.pdbx_strand_id
1 'polypeptide(L)'
;MREKLSFADRPGRITGYGYEIWHGDEKLCWYDSQSHPNNPDLASTHPHHQHIPPDIKHHRVPAPDISFARPNLPFLIREIEQLLKD
;
A
#
# COMPACT_ATOMS: atom_id res chain seq x y z
N MET A 1 0.45 -6.69 8.81
CA MET A 1 1.07 -5.36 8.62
C MET A 1 2.57 -5.47 8.83
N ARG A 2 3.38 -4.94 7.91
CA ARG A 2 4.82 -4.73 8.08
C ARG A 2 5.13 -3.28 7.72
N GLU A 3 5.79 -2.55 8.61
CA GLU A 3 6.19 -1.16 8.36
C GLU A 3 7.59 -0.94 8.95
N LYS A 4 8.45 -0.28 8.20
CA LYS A 4 9.80 0.07 8.61
C LYS A 4 9.88 1.57 8.85
N LEU A 5 10.11 1.95 10.09
CA LEU A 5 10.28 3.34 10.50
C LEU A 5 11.77 3.67 10.70
N SER A 6 12.17 4.85 10.24
CA SER A 6 13.45 5.47 10.58
C SER A 6 13.20 6.72 11.41
N PHE A 7 13.98 6.89 12.48
CA PHE A 7 14.00 8.08 13.31
C PHE A 7 15.36 8.81 13.25
N ALA A 8 16.18 8.48 12.24
CA ALA A 8 17.44 9.19 11.98
C ALA A 8 17.18 10.68 11.70
N ASP A 9 16.07 10.97 11.00
CA ASP A 9 15.51 12.30 10.83
C ASP A 9 14.27 12.49 11.72
N ARG A 10 14.00 13.73 12.14
CA ARG A 10 12.77 14.09 12.86
C ARG A 10 11.87 14.99 12.01
N PRO A 11 10.55 14.74 11.98
CA PRO A 11 9.84 13.59 12.59
C PRO A 11 10.22 12.27 11.91
N GLY A 12 9.97 11.14 12.59
CA GLY A 12 10.26 9.81 12.04
C GLY A 12 9.49 9.54 10.74
N ARG A 13 10.08 8.73 9.85
CA ARG A 13 9.58 8.50 8.49
C ARG A 13 9.41 7.02 8.19
N ILE A 14 8.43 6.70 7.36
CA ILE A 14 8.30 5.37 6.77
C ILE A 14 9.37 5.22 5.68
N THR A 15 10.09 4.10 5.72
CA THR A 15 11.16 3.77 4.76
C THR A 15 10.89 2.49 3.98
N GLY A 16 9.79 1.82 4.30
CA GLY A 16 9.29 0.65 3.59
C GLY A 16 8.04 0.12 4.29
N TYR A 17 7.16 -0.53 3.54
CA TYR A 17 5.95 -1.11 4.08
C TYR A 17 5.45 -2.30 3.25
N GLY A 18 4.56 -3.08 3.87
CA GLY A 18 3.75 -4.14 3.28
C GLY A 18 2.46 -4.26 4.08
N TYR A 19 1.34 -3.85 3.50
CA TYR A 19 0.02 -3.90 4.12
C TYR A 19 -0.85 -4.89 3.35
N GLU A 20 -1.42 -5.88 4.01
CA GLU A 20 -2.34 -6.82 3.39
C GLU A 20 -3.72 -6.67 4.05
N ILE A 21 -4.77 -6.63 3.24
CA ILE A 21 -6.16 -6.62 3.70
C ILE A 21 -6.74 -8.00 3.42
N TRP A 22 -7.24 -8.62 4.49
CA TRP A 22 -7.80 -9.97 4.47
C TRP A 22 -9.23 -9.94 5.02
N HIS A 23 -10.11 -10.76 4.46
CA HIS A 23 -11.43 -11.07 4.99
C HIS A 23 -11.57 -12.59 5.15
N GLY A 24 -11.52 -13.06 6.39
CA GLY A 24 -11.32 -14.50 6.66
C GLY A 24 -10.02 -15.00 6.04
N ASP A 25 -10.11 -16.03 5.20
CA ASP A 25 -8.98 -16.62 4.47
C ASP A 25 -8.76 -15.99 3.08
N GLU A 26 -9.56 -15.01 2.70
CA GLU A 26 -9.46 -14.32 1.41
C GLU A 26 -8.59 -13.07 1.54
N LYS A 27 -7.54 -12.97 0.70
CA LYS A 27 -6.75 -11.73 0.57
C LYS A 27 -7.41 -10.82 -0.45
N LEU A 28 -8.01 -9.72 0.02
CA LEU A 28 -8.73 -8.76 -0.82
C LEU A 28 -7.77 -7.88 -1.62
N CYS A 29 -6.73 -7.34 -0.99
CA CYS A 29 -5.71 -6.53 -1.64
C CYS A 29 -4.43 -6.47 -0.79
N TRP A 30 -3.35 -5.94 -1.37
CA TRP A 30 -2.20 -5.50 -0.58
C TRP A 30 -1.52 -4.27 -1.18
N TYR A 31 -0.71 -3.60 -0.38
CA TYR A 31 0.12 -2.48 -0.78
C TYR A 31 1.55 -2.77 -0.37
N ASP A 32 2.51 -2.49 -1.23
CA ASP A 32 3.91 -2.50 -0.86
C ASP A 32 4.67 -1.35 -1.56
N SER A 33 5.93 -1.19 -1.16
CA SER A 33 6.81 -0.14 -1.67
C SER A 33 7.91 -0.69 -2.59
N GLN A 34 7.71 -1.86 -3.20
CA GLN A 34 8.66 -2.40 -4.17
C GLN A 34 8.65 -1.53 -5.43
N SER A 35 9.81 -0.99 -5.81
CA SER A 35 9.94 -0.19 -7.04
C SER A 35 9.73 -1.04 -8.29
N HIS A 36 8.89 -0.56 -9.20
CA HIS A 36 8.68 -1.12 -10.54
C HIS A 36 9.02 -0.07 -11.63
N PRO A 37 10.29 0.32 -11.80
CA PRO A 37 10.68 1.42 -12.69
C PRO A 37 10.36 1.16 -14.18
N ASN A 38 10.22 -0.10 -14.57
CA ASN A 38 9.91 -0.50 -15.95
C ASN A 38 8.40 -0.58 -16.24
N ASN A 39 7.54 -0.27 -15.26
CA ASN A 39 6.09 -0.23 -15.45
C ASN A 39 5.62 1.24 -15.47
N PRO A 40 5.34 1.82 -16.67
CA PRO A 40 4.93 3.22 -16.78
C PRO A 40 3.57 3.50 -16.13
N ASP A 41 2.70 2.49 -16.03
CA ASP A 41 1.35 2.65 -15.46
C ASP A 41 1.39 2.96 -13.96
N LEU A 42 2.49 2.61 -13.28
CA LEU A 42 2.70 2.86 -11.85
C LEU A 42 3.52 4.12 -11.56
N ALA A 43 3.95 4.86 -12.59
CA ALA A 43 4.85 5.99 -12.43
C ALA A 43 4.24 7.14 -11.60
N SER A 44 2.92 7.32 -11.66
CA SER A 44 2.20 8.40 -10.98
C SER A 44 2.29 8.35 -9.46
N THR A 45 2.53 7.17 -8.89
CA THR A 45 2.60 6.96 -7.44
C THR A 45 3.89 6.28 -7.01
N HIS A 46 4.92 6.23 -7.86
CA HIS A 46 6.17 5.53 -7.58
C HIS A 46 6.75 5.82 -6.17
N PRO A 47 7.15 4.80 -5.37
CA PRO A 47 7.07 3.35 -5.65
C PRO A 47 5.75 2.70 -5.22
N HIS A 48 4.80 3.51 -4.73
CA HIS A 48 3.56 3.07 -4.11
C HIS A 48 2.60 2.48 -5.13
N HIS A 49 2.13 1.28 -4.85
CA HIS A 49 1.13 0.61 -5.66
C HIS A 49 0.28 -0.32 -4.80
N GLN A 50 -0.90 -0.66 -5.32
CA GLN A 50 -1.82 -1.62 -4.75
C GLN A 50 -1.91 -2.83 -5.66
N HIS A 51 -2.05 -3.99 -5.07
CA HIS A 51 -2.33 -5.25 -5.71
C HIS A 51 -3.79 -5.63 -5.50
N ILE A 52 -4.51 -5.90 -6.58
CA ILE A 52 -5.95 -6.20 -6.56
C ILE A 52 -6.30 -7.41 -7.45
N PRO A 53 -7.36 -8.17 -7.17
CA PRO A 53 -7.89 -9.18 -8.08
C PRO A 53 -8.38 -8.57 -9.43
N PRO A 54 -8.51 -9.38 -10.49
CA PRO A 54 -8.03 -10.77 -10.63
C PRO A 54 -6.50 -10.84 -10.76
N ASP A 55 -5.93 -12.02 -10.53
CA ASP A 55 -4.47 -12.27 -10.58
C ASP A 55 -3.66 -11.25 -9.75
N ILE A 56 -4.02 -11.17 -8.46
CA ILE A 56 -3.48 -10.21 -7.49
C ILE A 56 -1.95 -10.14 -7.43
N LYS A 57 -1.23 -11.18 -7.88
CA LYS A 57 0.24 -11.19 -7.94
C LYS A 57 0.79 -10.35 -9.09
N HIS A 58 0.03 -10.14 -10.16
CA HIS A 58 0.45 -9.43 -11.37
C HIS A 58 -0.36 -8.15 -11.61
N HIS A 59 -1.58 -8.06 -11.09
CA HIS A 59 -2.43 -6.89 -11.25
C HIS A 59 -2.12 -5.81 -10.21
N ARG A 60 -1.45 -4.74 -10.67
CA ARG A 60 -1.04 -3.59 -9.87
C ARG A 60 -1.69 -2.33 -10.38
N VAL A 61 -2.08 -1.46 -9.46
CA VAL A 61 -2.61 -0.13 -9.77
C VAL A 61 -1.92 0.93 -8.93
N PRO A 62 -1.88 2.20 -9.39
CA PRO A 62 -1.38 3.32 -8.60
C PRO A 62 -2.07 3.43 -7.23
N ALA A 63 -1.31 3.81 -6.20
CA ALA A 63 -1.82 4.00 -4.83
C ALA A 63 -1.54 5.44 -4.33
N PRO A 64 -2.34 6.44 -4.75
CA PRO A 64 -2.04 7.86 -4.47
C PRO A 64 -2.18 8.25 -2.99
N ASP A 65 -2.96 7.47 -2.23
CA ASP A 65 -3.22 7.75 -0.83
C ASP A 65 -2.17 7.15 0.13
N ILE A 66 -1.34 6.22 -0.36
CA ILE A 66 -0.19 5.68 0.35
C ILE A 66 1.03 6.59 0.16
N SER A 67 1.85 6.73 1.20
CA SER A 67 2.98 7.63 1.20
C SER A 67 4.09 7.22 2.18
N PHE A 68 5.30 7.72 1.93
CA PHE A 68 6.36 7.76 2.95
C PHE A 68 6.33 9.03 3.81
N ALA A 69 5.62 10.07 3.39
CA ALA A 69 5.63 11.38 4.04
C ALA A 69 4.53 11.56 5.11
N ARG A 70 3.56 10.64 5.17
CA ARG A 70 2.46 10.64 6.15
C ARG A 70 2.15 9.21 6.60
N PRO A 71 1.51 9.02 7.78
CA PRO A 71 1.06 7.71 8.22
C PRO A 71 0.06 7.10 7.23
N ASN A 72 0.24 5.84 6.87
CA ASN A 72 -0.67 5.11 5.98
C ASN A 72 -1.85 4.49 6.72
N LEU A 73 -1.71 4.22 8.03
CA LEU A 73 -2.72 3.53 8.83
C LEU A 73 -4.12 4.20 8.81
N PRO A 74 -4.25 5.54 8.92
CA PRO A 74 -5.56 6.18 8.84
C PRO A 74 -6.25 5.99 7.49
N PHE A 75 -5.50 5.91 6.39
CA PHE A 75 -6.06 5.59 5.08
C PHE A 75 -6.51 4.12 5.02
N LEU A 76 -5.65 3.19 5.42
CA LEU A 76 -5.96 1.76 5.41
C LEU A 76 -7.20 1.41 6.25
N ILE A 77 -7.40 2.05 7.40
CA ILE A 77 -8.60 1.85 8.22
C ILE A 77 -9.85 2.26 7.44
N ARG A 78 -9.85 3.45 6.82
CA ARG A 78 -10.99 3.92 6.02
C ARG A 78 -11.26 3.04 4.80
N GLU A 79 -10.21 2.51 4.18
CA GLU A 79 -10.31 1.57 3.07
C GLU A 79 -11.03 0.29 3.52
N ILE A 80 -10.60 -0.30 4.64
CA ILE A 80 -11.24 -1.49 5.20
C ILE A 80 -12.70 -1.21 5.58
N GLU A 81 -12.99 -0.06 6.20
CA GLU A 81 -14.36 0.34 6.53
C GLU A 81 -15.26 0.51 5.29
N GLN A 82 -14.71 0.85 4.13
CA GLN A 82 -15.46 0.91 2.87
C GLN A 82 -15.72 -0.49 2.32
N LEU A 83 -14.69 -1.35 2.31
CA LEU A 83 -14.81 -2.75 1.85
C LEU A 83 -15.81 -3.59 2.66
N LEU A 84 -16.10 -3.21 3.91
CA LEU A 84 -17.06 -3.89 4.78
C LEU A 84 -18.51 -3.37 4.64
N LYS A 85 -18.74 -2.30 3.89
CA LYS A 85 -20.09 -1.74 3.67
C LYS A 85 -20.81 -2.39 2.48
N ASP A 86 -20.06 -3.07 1.62
CA ASP A 86 -20.54 -3.83 0.47
C ASP A 86 -20.68 -5.32 0.82
#